data_AF-A0A3S0TCR1-F1
#
_entry.id   AF-A0A3S0TCR1-F1
#
_cell.length_a   1.000
_cell.length_b   1.000
_cell.length_c   1.000
_cell.angle_alpha   90.00
_cell.angle_beta   90.00
_cell.angle_gamma   90.00
#
_symmetry.space_group_name_H-M   'P 1'
#
loop_
_entity.id
_entity.type
_entity.pdbx_description
1 polymer ?
#
loop_
_entity_poly.entity_id
_entity_poly.type
_entity_poly.pdbx_seq_one_letter_code
_entity_poly.pdbx_strand_id
1 'polypeptide(L)'
;MDLLKNWKLKLRYGKLKTAFRHFTVIADGEVITSNSDFRTTAGSAAFFTIQVWATDDDQAVDMIVTIGRDLGFSASGRIYIYSTEPQQPPTEAPHAYGLNFHQYLRGD
;
A
#
# COMPACT_ATOMS: atom_id res chain seq x y z
N MET A 1 -17.58 -22.49 0.25
CA MET A 1 -17.13 -21.41 -0.64
C MET A 1 -15.64 -21.25 -0.45
N ASP A 2 -14.84 -21.89 -1.30
CA ASP A 2 -13.37 -22.01 -1.11
C ASP A 2 -12.61 -21.23 -2.21
N LEU A 3 -13.08 -20.01 -2.49
CA LEU A 3 -12.50 -19.13 -3.49
C LEU A 3 -11.06 -18.73 -3.13
N LEU A 4 -10.72 -18.76 -1.84
CA LEU A 4 -9.39 -18.48 -1.30
C LEU A 4 -8.40 -19.65 -1.42
N LYS A 5 -8.85 -20.89 -1.61
CA LYS A 5 -7.91 -22.00 -1.77
C LYS A 5 -7.35 -21.99 -3.20
N ASN A 6 -6.02 -21.99 -3.29
CA ASN A 6 -5.27 -22.05 -4.54
C ASN A 6 -5.46 -20.87 -5.51
N TRP A 7 -5.86 -19.68 -5.04
CA TRP A 7 -6.06 -18.51 -5.90
C TRP A 7 -4.80 -18.11 -6.68
N LYS A 8 -3.61 -18.26 -6.09
CA LYS A 8 -2.31 -18.04 -6.77
C LYS A 8 -2.13 -18.96 -7.97
N LEU A 9 -2.46 -20.25 -7.82
CA LEU A 9 -2.44 -21.21 -8.94
C LEU A 9 -3.49 -20.85 -9.99
N LYS A 10 -4.70 -20.45 -9.57
CA LYS A 10 -5.75 -20.02 -10.49
C LYS A 10 -5.32 -18.80 -11.31
N LEU A 11 -4.64 -17.81 -10.72
CA LEU A 11 -4.07 -16.68 -11.45
C LEU A 11 -3.00 -17.14 -12.45
N ARG A 12 -2.04 -17.93 -11.99
CA ARG A 12 -0.93 -18.43 -12.82
C ARG A 12 -1.41 -19.18 -14.05
N TYR A 13 -2.49 -19.95 -13.92
CA TYR A 13 -3.09 -20.72 -15.01
C TYR A 13 -4.28 -20.02 -15.68
N GLY A 14 -4.50 -18.72 -15.43
CA GLY A 14 -5.52 -17.91 -16.10
C GLY A 14 -6.98 -18.27 -15.76
N LYS A 15 -7.20 -19.10 -14.74
CA LYS A 15 -8.54 -19.45 -14.20
C LYS A 15 -9.13 -18.36 -13.32
N LEU A 16 -8.27 -17.54 -12.71
CA LEU A 16 -8.61 -16.23 -12.16
C LEU A 16 -7.94 -15.20 -13.06
N LYS A 17 -8.68 -14.17 -13.45
CA LYS A 17 -8.17 -13.06 -14.27
C LYS A 17 -8.32 -11.77 -13.49
N THR A 18 -7.36 -10.88 -13.68
CA THR A 18 -7.38 -9.53 -13.13
C THR A 18 -6.70 -8.61 -14.13
N ALA A 19 -7.19 -7.37 -14.23
CA ALA A 19 -6.50 -6.30 -14.95
C ALA A 19 -5.40 -5.65 -14.11
N PHE A 20 -5.30 -6.02 -12.83
CA PHE A 20 -4.41 -5.38 -11.87
C PHE A 20 -3.09 -6.14 -11.72
N ARG A 21 -2.02 -5.36 -11.55
CA ARG A 21 -0.70 -5.80 -11.12
C ARG A 21 -0.58 -5.59 -9.61
N HIS A 22 0.29 -6.36 -8.98
CA HIS A 22 0.53 -6.25 -7.55
C HIS A 22 1.84 -5.50 -7.26
N PHE A 23 1.77 -4.54 -6.34
CA PHE A 23 2.91 -3.72 -5.94
C PHE A 23 3.02 -3.63 -4.42
N THR A 24 4.24 -3.48 -3.93
CA THR A 24 4.52 -2.87 -2.63
C THR A 24 4.96 -1.44 -2.88
N VAL A 25 4.30 -0.49 -2.21
CA VAL A 25 4.58 0.95 -2.33
C VAL A 25 5.01 1.47 -0.96
N ILE A 26 6.08 2.26 -0.94
CA ILE A 26 6.62 2.87 0.27
C ILE A 26 6.75 4.38 0.02
N ALA A 27 6.07 5.18 0.83
CA ALA A 27 6.16 6.63 0.80
C ALA A 27 6.95 7.13 2.01
N ASP A 28 7.96 7.97 1.76
CA ASP A 28 8.62 8.78 2.77
C ASP A 28 7.85 10.09 2.99
N GLY A 29 7.76 10.56 4.23
CA GLY A 29 7.02 11.75 4.55
C GLY A 29 6.88 12.02 6.04
N GLU A 30 5.79 12.69 6.40
CA GLU A 30 5.54 13.18 7.76
C GLU A 30 4.11 12.89 8.19
N VAL A 31 3.94 12.53 9.46
CA VAL A 31 2.63 12.42 10.11
C VAL A 31 2.16 13.83 10.46
N ILE A 32 1.10 14.29 9.81
CA ILE A 32 0.48 15.60 10.03
C ILE A 32 -0.56 15.53 11.16
N THR A 33 -1.27 14.40 11.27
CA THR A 33 -2.27 14.17 12.32
C THR A 33 -2.03 12.82 12.96
N SER A 34 -1.98 12.79 14.29
CA SER A 34 -1.82 11.54 15.04
C SER A 34 -2.99 10.60 14.77
N ASN A 35 -2.68 9.32 14.56
CA ASN A 35 -3.66 8.28 14.31
C ASN A 35 -3.46 7.14 15.32
N SER A 36 -4.46 6.93 16.20
CA SER A 36 -4.38 5.93 17.27
C SER A 36 -4.32 4.49 16.76
N ASP A 37 -4.97 4.20 15.64
CA ASP A 37 -5.06 2.85 15.08
C ASP A 37 -3.69 2.40 14.57
N PHE A 38 -2.88 3.35 14.09
CA PHE A 38 -1.51 3.13 13.63
C PHE A 38 -0.44 3.62 14.62
N ARG A 39 -0.86 4.12 15.79
CA ARG A 39 0.01 4.65 16.86
C ARG A 39 0.97 5.73 16.37
N THR A 40 0.53 6.59 15.45
CA THR A 40 1.36 7.65 14.88
C THR A 40 1.32 8.92 15.73
N THR A 41 2.41 9.69 15.71
CA THR A 41 2.55 10.97 16.41
C THR A 41 2.76 12.10 15.40
N ALA A 42 1.89 13.10 15.43
CA ALA A 42 2.04 14.30 14.60
C ALA A 42 3.42 14.95 14.74
N GLY A 43 3.97 15.46 13.64
CA GLY A 43 5.31 16.05 13.54
C GLY A 43 6.44 15.04 13.40
N SER A 44 6.15 13.73 13.40
CA SER A 44 7.18 12.70 13.19
C SER A 44 7.39 12.42 11.71
N ALA A 45 8.66 12.31 11.30
CA ALA A 45 8.99 11.69 10.02
C ALA A 45 8.63 10.20 10.06
N ALA A 46 8.12 9.66 8.96
CA ALA A 46 7.72 8.27 8.87
C ALA A 46 7.80 7.74 7.43
N PHE A 47 8.03 6.43 7.32
CA PHE A 47 7.67 5.69 6.12
C PHE A 47 6.25 5.14 6.27
N PHE A 48 5.44 5.32 5.23
CA PHE A 48 4.15 4.65 5.07
C PHE A 48 4.28 3.57 3.99
N THR A 49 3.86 2.35 4.30
CA THR A 49 3.96 1.19 3.39
C THR A 49 2.59 0.58 3.16
N ILE A 50 2.28 0.27 1.90
CA ILE A 50 1.07 -0.48 1.51
C ILE A 50 1.39 -1.54 0.45
N GLN A 51 0.54 -2.56 0.39
CA GLN A 51 0.47 -3.51 -0.71
C GLN A 51 -0.78 -3.19 -1.54
N VAL A 52 -0.65 -3.11 -2.87
CA VAL A 52 -1.75 -2.68 -3.74
C VAL A 52 -1.92 -3.59 -4.94
N TRP A 53 -3.18 -3.80 -5.31
CA TRP A 53 -3.58 -4.20 -6.64
C TRP A 53 -3.99 -2.94 -7.40
N ALA A 54 -3.25 -2.59 -8.45
CA ALA A 54 -3.45 -1.39 -9.27
C ALA A 54 -3.26 -1.70 -10.76
N THR A 55 -3.81 -0.87 -11.65
CA THR A 55 -3.65 -1.01 -13.11
C THR A 55 -2.21 -0.78 -13.54
N ASP A 56 -1.54 0.17 -12.90
CA ASP A 56 -0.22 0.66 -13.23
C ASP A 56 0.42 1.35 -12.00
N ASP A 57 1.65 1.81 -12.20
CA ASP A 57 2.48 2.44 -11.17
C ASP A 57 1.89 3.80 -10.74
N ASP A 58 1.26 4.55 -11.66
CA ASP A 58 0.65 5.86 -11.37
C ASP A 58 -0.55 5.69 -10.43
N GLN A 59 -1.44 4.75 -10.71
CA GLN A 59 -2.55 4.42 -9.81
C GLN A 59 -2.04 3.94 -8.45
N ALA A 60 -0.95 3.17 -8.40
CA ALA A 60 -0.35 2.73 -7.15
C ALA A 60 0.17 3.92 -6.30
N VAL A 61 0.74 4.94 -6.94
CA VAL A 61 1.16 6.21 -6.30
C VAL A 61 -0.06 6.98 -5.79
N ASP A 62 -1.08 7.15 -6.61
CA ASP A 62 -2.30 7.86 -6.21
C ASP A 62 -2.96 7.21 -4.99
N MET A 63 -2.95 5.87 -4.94
CA MET A 63 -3.47 5.11 -3.81
C MET A 63 -2.69 5.39 -2.52
N ILE A 64 -1.35 5.33 -2.53
CA ILE A 64 -0.58 5.57 -1.29
C ILE A 64 -0.69 7.02 -0.81
N VAL A 65 -0.76 7.99 -1.72
CA VAL A 65 -0.92 9.40 -1.39
C VAL A 65 -2.30 9.68 -0.81
N THR A 66 -3.35 9.14 -1.42
CA THR A 66 -4.74 9.34 -0.98
C THR A 66 -4.99 8.66 0.36
N ILE A 67 -4.64 7.37 0.47
CA ILE A 67 -4.81 6.61 1.72
C ILE A 67 -3.96 7.22 2.83
N GLY A 68 -2.70 7.60 2.53
CA GLY A 68 -1.84 8.24 3.51
C GLY A 68 -2.45 9.52 4.05
N ARG A 69 -2.98 10.39 3.16
CA ARG A 69 -3.66 11.63 3.56
C ARG A 69 -4.85 11.38 4.46
N ASP A 70 -5.70 10.42 4.11
CA ASP A 70 -6.87 10.05 4.91
C ASP A 70 -6.49 9.53 6.30
N LEU A 71 -5.28 8.97 6.43
CA LEU A 71 -4.72 8.47 7.69
C LEU A 71 -3.87 9.51 8.45
N GLY A 72 -3.83 10.75 7.99
CA GLY A 72 -3.08 11.83 8.63
C GLY A 72 -1.61 11.90 8.27
N PHE A 73 -1.20 11.32 7.13
CA PHE A 73 0.17 11.31 6.63
C PHE A 73 0.30 12.10 5.33
N SER A 74 1.37 12.89 5.22
CA SER A 74 1.74 13.59 4.01
C SER A 74 2.98 12.95 3.39
N ALA A 75 2.83 12.33 2.22
CA ALA A 75 3.93 11.81 1.41
C ALA A 75 4.74 12.97 0.78
N SER A 76 5.60 13.60 1.58
CA SER A 76 6.41 14.76 1.18
C SER A 76 7.81 14.40 0.66
N GLY A 77 8.21 13.14 0.79
CA GLY A 77 9.49 12.60 0.33
C GLY A 77 9.38 11.79 -0.96
N ARG A 78 10.28 10.81 -1.09
CA ARG A 78 10.29 9.89 -2.24
C ARG A 78 9.25 8.79 -2.07
N ILE A 79 8.69 8.34 -3.19
CA ILE A 79 7.84 7.16 -3.26
C ILE A 79 8.61 6.07 -4.02
N TYR A 80 8.67 4.88 -3.43
CA TYR A 80 9.31 3.70 -3.99
C TYR A 80 8.24 2.68 -4.34
N ILE A 81 8.33 2.09 -5.54
CA ILE A 81 7.38 1.12 -6.05
C ILE A 81 8.15 -0.15 -6.43
N TYR A 82 7.67 -1.28 -5.94
CA TYR A 82 8.25 -2.58 -6.23
C TYR A 82 7.17 -3.54 -6.71
N SER A 83 7.42 -4.24 -7.81
CA SER A 83 6.59 -5.39 -8.20
C SER A 83 6.88 -6.55 -7.24
N THR A 84 5.88 -6.96 -6.45
CA THR A 84 6.07 -7.97 -5.40
C THR A 84 5.03 -9.08 -5.50
N GLU A 85 5.33 -10.26 -4.93
CA GLU A 85 4.34 -11.33 -4.85
C GLU A 85 3.17 -10.93 -3.93
N PRO A 86 1.92 -11.12 -4.36
CA PRO A 86 0.76 -10.80 -3.54
C PRO A 86 0.53 -11.80 -2.40
N GLN A 87 0.10 -11.31 -1.25
CA GLN A 87 -0.34 -12.11 -0.09
C GLN A 87 -1.86 -12.27 -0.06
N GLN A 88 -2.58 -11.32 -0.67
CA GLN A 88 -4.05 -11.35 -0.81
C GLN A 88 -4.45 -11.38 -2.29
N PRO A 89 -5.55 -12.06 -2.66
CA PRO A 89 -6.02 -12.12 -4.05
C PRO A 89 -6.44 -10.72 -4.57
N PRO A 90 -6.45 -10.51 -5.89
CA PRO A 90 -7.05 -9.33 -6.47
C PRO A 90 -8.55 -9.32 -6.23
N THR A 91 -9.14 -8.12 -6.20
CA THR A 91 -10.59 -7.92 -6.13
C THR A 91 -11.13 -7.38 -7.46
N GLU A 92 -12.41 -7.03 -7.51
CA GLU A 92 -13.03 -6.42 -8.70
C GLU A 92 -12.59 -4.96 -8.93
N ALA A 93 -12.02 -4.31 -7.90
CA ALA A 93 -11.53 -2.93 -7.95
C ALA A 93 -10.07 -2.84 -7.46
N PRO A 94 -9.37 -1.72 -7.74
CA PRO A 94 -8.08 -1.43 -7.12
C PRO A 94 -8.23 -1.48 -5.59
N HIS A 95 -7.26 -2.11 -4.93
CA HIS A 95 -7.39 -2.41 -3.51
C HIS A 95 -6.03 -2.39 -2.82
N ALA A 96 -5.97 -1.74 -1.65
CA ALA A 96 -4.80 -1.67 -0.79
C ALA A 96 -5.01 -2.50 0.48
N TYR A 97 -3.94 -3.13 0.95
CA TYR A 97 -3.89 -3.86 2.21
C TYR A 97 -2.49 -3.77 2.83
N GLY A 98 -2.35 -4.30 4.06
CA GLY A 98 -1.05 -4.34 4.74
C GLY A 98 -0.49 -2.94 5.09
N LEU A 99 -1.39 -1.99 5.36
CA LEU A 99 -1.04 -0.60 5.73
C LEU A 99 -0.17 -0.61 6.99
N ASN A 100 0.98 0.06 6.93
CA ASN A 100 1.88 0.15 8.07
C ASN A 100 2.67 1.45 8.10
N PHE A 101 2.94 1.95 9.31
CA PHE A 101 3.75 3.15 9.55
C PHE A 101 5.02 2.79 10.31
N HIS A 102 6.14 3.40 9.90
CA HIS A 102 7.43 3.32 10.57
C HIS A 102 7.97 4.72 10.82
N GLN A 103 7.70 5.27 12.00
CA GLN A 103 8.24 6.56 12.43
C GLN A 103 9.74 6.48 12.71
N TYR A 104 10.46 7.56 12.42
CA TYR A 104 11.89 7.68 12.66
C TYR A 104 12.27 9.12 13.04
N LEU A 105 13.43 9.28 13.68
CA LEU A 105 14.02 10.59 13.93
C LEU A 105 14.78 11.03 12.69
N ARG A 106 14.39 12.17 12.11
CA ARG A 106 15.16 12.79 11.03
C ARG A 106 16.45 13.32 11.66
N GLY A 107 17.61 12.84 11.19
CA GLY A 107 18.89 13.40 11.61
C GLY A 107 19.03 14.83 11.09
N ASP A 108 19.58 15.71 11.92
CA ASP A 108 19.93 17.10 11.58
C ASP A 108 20.97 17.19 10.44
#